data_AF-J3ERB8-F1
#
_entry.id   AF-J3ERB8-F1
#
_cell.length_a   1.000
_cell.length_b   1.000
_cell.length_c   1.000
_cell.angle_alpha   90.00
_cell.angle_beta   90.00
_cell.angle_gamma   90.00
#
_symmetry.space_group_name_H-M   'P 1'
#
loop_
_entity.id
_entity.type
_entity.pdbx_description
1 polymer ?
#
loop_
_entity_poly.entity_id
_entity_poly.type
_entity_poly.pdbx_seq_one_letter_code
_entity_poly.pdbx_strand_id
1 'polypeptide(L)'
;MHIRVLGSAAGGGFPQWNCNCRQCAAMRHGTLRAQRRTQSSIALSDDGVEWILCNASPDIRAQLESFPTLQPARRVRDTAIAGVVLLDSQIDHCTGLLSLREGCPHSVWCTERVHADLSSGFPLFSMLKHWNGGLQWQPIELDREPFNIAACPYLQFRAIPLVSNAPPYSPNRGNPQPGDTIGLFIEDLRSGASVFYAPGLGQVDAEVLSWMQRADCLLLDGTLWRDDEMRVCEVGQSLGREMGHLPQSGPGGMLEVLEGFNRQRKVLIHINNTNPILDEDSAERALLDRRGIEVAYDGMDIVL
;
A
#
# COMPACT_ATOMS: atom_id res chain seq x y z
N MET A 1 -16.74 2.16 7.61
CA MET A 1 -15.41 2.53 7.10
C MET A 1 -15.40 2.55 5.57
N HIS A 2 -14.92 3.65 4.99
CA HIS A 2 -14.68 3.80 3.56
C HIS A 2 -13.20 3.59 3.27
N ILE A 3 -12.89 2.80 2.24
CA ILE A 3 -11.54 2.57 1.75
C ILE A 3 -11.55 2.79 0.25
N ARG A 4 -10.75 3.75 -0.22
CA ARG A 4 -10.54 4.07 -1.63
C ARG A 4 -9.17 3.57 -2.05
N VAL A 5 -9.11 2.71 -3.05
CA VAL A 5 -7.84 2.37 -3.71
C VAL A 5 -7.47 3.48 -4.67
N LEU A 6 -6.46 4.28 -4.31
CA LEU A 6 -5.96 5.35 -5.16
C LEU A 6 -5.01 4.80 -6.24
N GLY A 7 -4.13 3.90 -5.83
CA GLY A 7 -3.24 3.17 -6.71
C GLY A 7 -3.09 1.73 -6.26
N SER A 8 -3.00 0.82 -7.23
CA SER A 8 -3.03 -0.62 -6.99
C SER A 8 -1.80 -1.39 -7.49
N ALA A 9 -0.88 -0.73 -8.19
CA ALA A 9 0.36 -1.34 -8.65
C ALA A 9 1.50 -1.22 -7.61
N ALA A 10 2.49 -2.10 -7.72
CA ALA A 10 3.77 -1.95 -7.01
C ALA A 10 4.60 -0.78 -7.58
N GLY A 11 5.80 -0.56 -7.05
CA GLY A 11 6.75 0.43 -7.55
C GLY A 11 6.92 0.40 -9.08
N GLY A 12 6.89 1.59 -9.70
CA GLY A 12 6.97 1.77 -11.15
C GLY A 12 5.62 1.79 -11.89
N GLY A 13 4.53 1.32 -11.25
CA GLY A 13 3.18 1.34 -11.83
C GLY A 13 2.98 0.32 -12.96
N PHE A 14 1.82 0.37 -13.62
CA PHE A 14 1.51 -0.47 -14.78
C PHE A 14 0.79 0.32 -15.88
N PRO A 15 1.35 0.40 -17.10
CA PRO A 15 2.65 -0.11 -17.50
C PRO A 15 3.80 0.73 -16.90
N GLN A 16 4.88 0.07 -16.47
CA GLN A 16 6.07 0.76 -15.97
C GLN A 16 6.82 1.48 -17.09
N TRP A 17 7.28 2.70 -16.82
CA TRP A 17 7.78 3.65 -17.83
C TRP A 17 8.87 3.09 -18.77
N ASN A 18 9.81 2.31 -18.25
CA ASN A 18 10.93 1.70 -18.99
C ASN A 18 10.79 0.20 -19.25
N CYS A 19 9.65 -0.41 -18.90
CA CYS A 19 9.46 -1.86 -19.00
C CYS A 19 8.78 -2.23 -20.33
N ASN A 20 9.31 -3.23 -21.03
CA ASN A 20 8.70 -3.84 -22.22
C ASN A 20 8.45 -5.35 -22.03
N CYS A 21 8.27 -5.81 -20.78
CA CYS A 21 7.79 -7.17 -20.55
C CYS A 21 6.47 -7.41 -21.29
N ARG A 22 6.10 -8.69 -21.46
CA ARG A 22 4.89 -9.11 -22.18
C ARG A 22 3.67 -8.23 -21.85
N GLN A 23 3.42 -7.97 -20.58
CA GLN A 23 2.26 -7.22 -20.14
C GLN A 23 2.36 -5.72 -20.44
N CYS A 24 3.48 -5.07 -20.13
CA CYS A 24 3.65 -3.64 -20.40
C CYS A 24 3.59 -3.34 -21.91
N ALA A 25 4.23 -4.17 -22.73
CA ALA A 25 4.20 -4.04 -24.18
C ALA A 25 2.78 -4.26 -24.74
N ALA A 26 2.10 -5.34 -24.32
CA ALA A 26 0.75 -5.63 -24.78
C ALA A 26 -0.27 -4.58 -24.32
N MET A 27 -0.11 -4.00 -23.13
CA MET A 27 -0.92 -2.87 -22.65
C MET A 27 -0.72 -1.62 -23.52
N ARG A 28 0.50 -1.33 -23.97
CA ARG A 28 0.76 -0.20 -24.89
C ARG A 28 0.21 -0.44 -26.28
N HIS A 29 0.23 -1.68 -26.77
CA HIS A 29 -0.29 -2.04 -28.10
C HIS A 29 -1.80 -2.32 -28.12
N GLY A 30 -2.48 -2.29 -26.97
CA GLY A 30 -3.91 -2.58 -26.88
C GLY A 30 -4.26 -4.05 -27.17
N THR A 31 -3.29 -4.96 -27.00
CA THR A 31 -3.46 -6.40 -27.23
C THR A 31 -3.63 -7.19 -25.93
N LEU A 32 -3.73 -6.50 -24.80
CA LEU A 32 -3.97 -7.06 -23.48
C LEU A 32 -5.26 -6.48 -22.92
N ARG A 33 -6.13 -7.33 -22.40
CA ARG A 33 -7.26 -6.89 -21.61
C ARG A 33 -6.80 -6.64 -20.17
N ALA A 34 -6.38 -5.41 -19.91
CA ALA A 34 -5.92 -4.97 -18.59
C ALA A 34 -6.20 -3.47 -18.40
N GLN A 35 -6.07 -3.00 -17.16
CA GLN A 35 -6.25 -1.60 -16.78
C GLN A 35 -4.92 -0.99 -16.33
N ARG A 36 -4.69 0.28 -16.67
CA ARG A 36 -3.53 1.04 -16.17
C ARG A 36 -3.67 1.24 -14.66
N ARG A 37 -2.55 1.24 -13.95
CA ARG A 37 -2.50 1.36 -12.49
C ARG A 37 -1.34 2.24 -12.06
N THR A 38 -1.63 3.15 -11.14
CA THR A 38 -0.68 3.97 -10.40
C THR A 38 -0.15 3.21 -9.18
N GLN A 39 0.92 3.72 -8.60
CA GLN A 39 1.62 3.10 -7.49
C GLN A 39 0.79 3.08 -6.19
N SER A 40 0.98 2.03 -5.40
CA SER A 40 0.18 1.66 -4.23
C SER A 40 -0.08 2.82 -3.27
N SER A 41 -1.36 3.12 -3.07
CA SER A 41 -1.85 4.05 -2.06
C SER A 41 -3.34 3.82 -1.85
N ILE A 42 -3.81 3.99 -0.61
CA ILE A 42 -5.24 3.98 -0.28
C ILE A 42 -5.60 5.22 0.52
N ALA A 43 -6.88 5.61 0.47
CA ALA A 43 -7.44 6.61 1.37
C ALA A 43 -8.55 6.00 2.24
N LEU A 44 -8.58 6.36 3.52
CA LEU A 44 -9.51 5.84 4.51
C LEU A 44 -10.37 6.97 5.06
N SER A 45 -11.64 6.70 5.35
CA SER A 45 -12.53 7.66 5.98
C SER A 45 -13.63 6.96 6.78
N ASP A 46 -14.06 7.56 7.89
CA ASP A 46 -15.25 7.13 8.65
C ASP A 46 -16.53 7.91 8.29
N ASP A 47 -16.42 9.04 7.59
CA ASP A 47 -17.55 9.91 7.25
C ASP A 47 -17.69 10.24 5.74
N GLY A 48 -16.70 9.84 4.94
CA GLY A 48 -16.62 10.13 3.50
C GLY A 48 -16.19 11.57 3.19
N VAL A 49 -15.89 12.40 4.19
CA VAL A 49 -15.57 13.83 4.07
C VAL A 49 -14.11 14.09 4.39
N GLU A 50 -13.62 13.64 5.54
CA GLU A 50 -12.20 13.74 5.91
C GLU A 50 -11.50 12.41 5.60
N TRP A 51 -10.30 12.48 5.04
CA TRP A 51 -9.59 11.30 4.55
C TRP A 51 -8.18 11.20 5.10
N ILE A 52 -7.81 9.99 5.49
CA ILE A 52 -6.45 9.61 5.89
C ILE A 52 -5.81 8.91 4.71
N LEU A 53 -4.67 9.41 4.25
CA LEU A 53 -3.90 8.78 3.19
C LEU A 53 -2.97 7.72 3.79
N CYS A 54 -2.98 6.49 3.28
CA CYS A 54 -1.97 5.49 3.59
C CYS A 54 -1.00 5.37 2.42
N ASN A 55 0.27 5.71 2.68
CA ASN A 55 1.34 5.93 1.71
C ASN A 55 1.04 7.07 0.72
N ALA A 56 2.04 7.91 0.44
CA ALA A 56 1.96 8.98 -0.54
C ALA A 56 2.81 8.63 -1.76
N SER A 57 2.17 8.07 -2.79
CA SER A 57 2.87 7.57 -3.98
C SER A 57 3.44 8.69 -4.88
N PRO A 58 4.43 8.41 -5.75
CA PRO A 58 4.86 9.36 -6.78
C PRO A 58 3.73 9.84 -7.69
N ASP A 59 2.69 9.02 -7.88
CA ASP A 59 1.54 9.31 -8.73
C ASP A 59 0.47 10.15 -8.04
N ILE A 60 0.71 10.62 -6.80
CA ILE A 60 -0.29 11.24 -5.92
C ILE A 60 -1.09 12.33 -6.63
N ARG A 61 -0.47 13.17 -7.48
CA ARG A 61 -1.20 14.22 -8.20
C ARG A 61 -2.35 13.66 -9.04
N ALA A 62 -2.09 12.62 -9.83
CA ALA A 62 -3.12 12.00 -10.67
C ALA A 62 -4.15 11.23 -9.82
N GLN A 63 -3.70 10.63 -8.72
CA GLN A 63 -4.57 9.94 -7.76
C GLN A 63 -5.56 10.88 -7.06
N LEU A 64 -5.13 12.08 -6.68
CA LEU A 64 -6.02 13.10 -6.11
C LEU A 64 -7.00 13.63 -7.16
N GLU A 65 -6.52 13.86 -8.39
CA GLU A 65 -7.37 14.32 -9.51
C GLU A 65 -8.44 13.28 -9.89
N SER A 66 -8.14 11.99 -9.76
CA SER A 66 -9.07 10.89 -10.09
C SER A 66 -10.09 10.59 -8.99
N PHE A 67 -9.96 11.20 -7.81
CA PHE A 67 -10.91 11.06 -6.70
C PHE A 67 -11.37 12.44 -6.20
N PRO A 68 -12.39 13.05 -6.85
CA PRO A 68 -12.83 14.41 -6.58
C PRO A 68 -13.20 14.71 -5.12
N THR A 69 -13.59 13.70 -4.34
CA THR A 69 -13.86 13.84 -2.90
C THR A 69 -12.67 14.40 -2.12
N LEU A 70 -11.43 14.19 -2.60
CA LEU A 70 -10.23 14.76 -1.98
C LEU A 70 -10.06 16.27 -2.22
N GLN A 71 -10.86 16.87 -3.11
CA GLN A 71 -10.96 18.30 -3.32
C GLN A 71 -12.37 18.82 -2.98
N PRO A 72 -12.68 19.03 -1.68
CA PRO A 72 -14.03 19.40 -1.25
C PRO A 72 -14.38 20.87 -1.53
N ALA A 73 -13.41 21.67 -2.01
CA ALA A 73 -13.62 23.06 -2.45
C ALA A 73 -14.32 23.96 -1.41
N ARG A 74 -14.06 23.76 -0.11
CA ARG A 74 -14.69 24.53 0.98
C ARG A 74 -14.07 25.91 1.13
N ARG A 75 -12.87 26.11 0.56
CA ARG A 75 -12.05 27.33 0.61
C ARG A 75 -11.15 27.40 -0.63
N VAL A 76 -10.53 28.55 -0.88
CA VAL A 76 -9.67 28.81 -2.06
C VAL A 76 -8.50 27.83 -2.17
N ARG A 77 -7.91 27.41 -1.04
CA ARG A 77 -6.95 26.30 -0.97
C ARG A 77 -7.49 25.25 -0.03
N ASP A 78 -7.86 24.10 -0.55
CA ASP A 78 -8.44 23.03 0.25
C ASP A 78 -7.95 21.65 -0.17
N THR A 79 -8.09 20.72 0.76
CA THR A 79 -7.91 19.28 0.58
C THR A 79 -8.71 18.57 1.67
N ALA A 80 -9.23 17.39 1.36
CA ALA A 80 -9.84 16.51 2.36
C ALA A 80 -8.81 15.63 3.09
N ILE A 81 -7.55 15.66 2.68
CA ILE A 81 -6.48 14.89 3.32
C ILE A 81 -6.19 15.52 4.68
N ALA A 82 -6.60 14.83 5.74
CA ALA A 82 -6.38 15.26 7.12
C ALA A 82 -5.04 14.80 7.70
N GLY A 83 -4.43 13.79 7.09
CA GLY A 83 -3.21 13.17 7.58
C GLY A 83 -2.67 12.09 6.64
N VAL A 84 -1.41 11.73 6.84
CA VAL A 84 -0.76 10.65 6.09
C VAL A 84 -0.19 9.62 7.06
N VAL A 85 -0.50 8.34 6.85
CA VAL A 85 0.14 7.21 7.53
C VAL A 85 1.13 6.57 6.56
N LEU A 86 2.39 6.40 6.95
CA LEU A 86 3.40 5.71 6.17
C LEU A 86 3.69 4.35 6.79
N LEU A 87 3.59 3.29 5.97
CA LEU A 87 3.81 1.92 6.41
C LEU A 87 5.28 1.52 6.37
N ASP A 88 6.08 2.21 5.56
CA ASP A 88 7.51 2.02 5.39
C ASP A 88 8.15 3.31 4.86
N SER A 89 9.46 3.26 4.60
CA SER A 89 10.24 4.36 4.02
C SER A 89 10.47 4.19 2.51
N GLN A 90 9.76 3.31 1.80
CA GLN A 90 10.06 3.08 0.38
C GLN A 90 9.78 4.31 -0.48
N ILE A 91 10.58 4.51 -1.54
CA ILE A 91 10.47 5.67 -2.44
C ILE A 91 9.06 5.77 -3.05
N ASP A 92 8.50 4.64 -3.43
CA ASP A 92 7.15 4.52 -3.98
C ASP A 92 6.02 4.79 -2.98
N HIS A 93 6.31 4.84 -1.68
CA HIS A 93 5.34 5.13 -0.63
C HIS A 93 5.51 6.50 0.04
N CYS A 94 6.61 7.22 -0.21
CA CYS A 94 6.86 8.52 0.44
C CYS A 94 7.10 9.69 -0.53
N THR A 95 7.47 9.46 -1.80
CA THR A 95 7.80 10.53 -2.75
C THR A 95 6.65 11.52 -2.96
N GLY A 96 5.40 11.06 -2.88
CA GLY A 96 4.21 11.90 -3.01
C GLY A 96 4.15 13.05 -2.01
N LEU A 97 4.80 12.93 -0.85
CA LEU A 97 4.87 14.01 0.14
C LEU A 97 5.49 15.29 -0.44
N LEU A 98 6.44 15.17 -1.38
CA LEU A 98 7.04 16.32 -2.07
C LEU A 98 6.00 17.13 -2.84
N SER A 99 5.00 16.45 -3.42
CA SER A 99 3.92 17.07 -4.21
C SER A 99 2.83 17.72 -3.34
N LEU A 100 2.85 17.49 -2.03
CA LEU A 100 1.89 18.05 -1.07
C LEU A 100 2.40 19.31 -0.35
N ARG A 101 3.63 19.76 -0.64
CA ARG A 101 4.32 20.84 0.06
C ARG A 101 3.58 22.19 0.07
N GLU A 102 2.82 22.52 -0.97
CA GLU A 102 2.03 23.76 -1.05
C GLU A 102 0.83 23.77 -0.07
N GLY A 103 0.49 22.62 0.50
CA GLY A 103 -0.56 22.43 1.50
C GLY A 103 -0.06 22.27 2.94
N CYS A 104 1.26 22.34 3.19
CA CYS A 104 1.80 22.19 4.54
C CYS A 104 1.23 23.24 5.53
N PRO A 105 1.15 22.90 6.83
CA PRO A 105 1.68 21.70 7.48
C PRO A 105 0.81 20.44 7.31
N HIS A 106 1.44 19.26 7.34
CA HIS A 106 0.75 17.96 7.30
C HIS A 106 1.16 17.10 8.50
N SER A 107 0.20 16.46 9.17
CA SER A 107 0.51 15.43 10.16
C SER A 107 0.86 14.12 9.46
N VAL A 108 2.00 13.53 9.82
CA VAL A 108 2.51 12.29 9.22
C VAL A 108 2.80 11.27 10.32
N TRP A 109 2.05 10.18 10.32
CA TRP A 109 2.22 9.06 11.23
C TRP A 109 3.17 8.04 10.61
N CYS A 110 4.27 7.76 11.30
CA CYS A 110 5.19 6.70 10.93
C CYS A 110 6.00 6.25 12.15
N THR A 111 6.61 5.07 12.04
CA THR A 111 7.50 4.55 13.08
C THR A 111 8.75 5.43 13.22
N GLU A 112 9.48 5.28 14.33
CA GLU A 112 10.76 5.96 14.54
C GLU A 112 11.79 5.61 13.44
N ARG A 113 11.81 4.36 12.96
CA ARG A 113 12.71 3.90 11.90
C ARG A 113 12.42 4.58 10.58
N VAL A 114 11.15 4.63 10.17
CA VAL A 114 10.72 5.34 8.96
C VAL A 114 11.05 6.83 9.08
N HIS A 115 10.79 7.45 10.23
CA HIS A 115 11.13 8.85 10.46
C HIS A 115 12.65 9.10 10.36
N ALA A 116 13.48 8.20 10.86
CA ALA A 116 14.95 8.30 10.79
C ALA A 116 15.44 8.22 9.33
N ASP A 117 14.94 7.27 8.54
CA ASP A 117 15.23 7.18 7.10
C ASP A 117 14.79 8.46 6.37
N LEU A 118 13.58 8.94 6.67
CA LEU A 118 12.99 10.13 6.06
C LEU A 118 13.51 11.47 6.60
N SER A 119 14.46 11.42 7.54
CA SER A 119 15.20 12.56 8.07
C SER A 119 16.69 12.51 7.72
N SER A 120 17.15 11.46 7.04
CA SER A 120 18.56 11.25 6.70
C SER A 120 18.74 10.84 5.24
N GLY A 121 18.67 9.54 4.93
CA GLY A 121 18.93 9.00 3.59
C GLY A 121 18.00 9.54 2.51
N PHE A 122 16.72 9.77 2.85
CA PHE A 122 15.76 10.48 2.00
C PHE A 122 15.08 11.59 2.83
N PRO A 123 15.71 12.76 3.01
CA PRO A 123 15.40 13.68 4.12
C PRO A 123 14.15 14.54 3.90
N LEU A 124 13.00 13.92 3.61
CA LEU A 124 11.71 14.58 3.38
C LEU A 124 11.28 15.48 4.53
N PHE A 125 11.42 15.04 5.79
CA PHE A 125 11.09 15.86 6.96
C PHE A 125 11.96 17.11 7.04
N SER A 126 13.27 16.97 6.80
CA SER A 126 14.20 18.11 6.80
C SER A 126 13.95 19.06 5.63
N MET A 127 13.74 18.53 4.44
CA MET A 127 13.48 19.32 3.22
C MET A 127 12.17 20.11 3.32
N LEU A 128 11.07 19.46 3.72
CA LEU A 128 9.75 20.06 3.70
C LEU A 128 9.48 21.01 4.86
N LYS A 129 10.32 21.00 5.90
CA LYS A 129 10.28 22.00 6.99
C LYS A 129 10.28 23.45 6.46
N HIS A 130 10.91 23.69 5.30
CA HIS A 130 10.98 24.99 4.65
C HIS A 130 9.64 25.46 4.03
N TRP A 131 8.63 24.59 3.94
CA TRP A 131 7.27 24.91 3.49
C TRP A 131 6.33 24.96 4.68
N ASN A 132 6.10 26.16 5.23
CA ASN A 132 5.11 26.44 6.28
C ASN A 132 5.11 25.42 7.45
N GLY A 133 6.30 25.05 7.95
CA GLY A 133 6.47 24.09 9.05
C GLY A 133 6.63 22.64 8.60
N GLY A 134 6.25 22.29 7.37
CA GLY A 134 6.50 20.99 6.77
C GLY A 134 5.68 19.85 7.37
N LEU A 135 6.30 18.67 7.42
CA LEU A 135 5.70 17.44 7.95
C LEU A 135 5.83 17.41 9.48
N GLN A 136 4.71 17.24 10.18
CA GLN A 136 4.64 17.10 11.62
C GLN A 136 4.61 15.62 11.97
N TRP A 137 5.74 15.08 12.44
CA TRP A 137 5.84 13.67 12.80
C TRP A 137 4.93 13.33 13.98
N GLN A 138 4.13 12.28 13.81
CA GLN A 138 3.36 11.62 14.85
C GLN A 138 3.93 10.19 15.00
N PRO A 139 4.47 9.81 16.17
CA PRO A 139 5.08 8.50 16.32
C PRO A 139 4.03 7.38 16.27
N ILE A 140 4.38 6.31 15.58
CA ILE A 140 3.68 5.02 15.67
C ILE A 140 4.56 4.09 16.50
N GLU A 141 4.05 3.68 17.66
CA GLU A 141 4.68 2.70 18.53
C GLU A 141 4.45 1.27 18.02
N LEU A 142 5.37 0.36 18.37
CA LEU A 142 5.33 -1.05 17.95
C LEU A 142 4.79 -1.99 19.04
N ASP A 143 4.23 -1.43 20.11
CA ASP A 143 3.59 -2.15 21.22
C ASP A 143 2.21 -2.72 20.87
N ARG A 144 1.71 -2.40 19.67
CA ARG A 144 0.39 -2.80 19.12
C ARG A 144 -0.78 -2.17 19.86
N GLU A 145 -0.50 -1.17 20.69
CA GLU A 145 -1.54 -0.33 21.27
C GLU A 145 -2.21 0.51 20.17
N PRO A 146 -3.51 0.80 20.32
CA PRO A 146 -4.23 1.54 19.31
C PRO A 146 -3.81 3.01 19.31
N PHE A 147 -3.71 3.59 18.11
CA PHE A 147 -3.65 5.04 17.93
C PHE A 147 -4.84 5.52 17.10
N ASN A 148 -5.22 6.77 17.28
CA ASN A 148 -6.37 7.38 16.61
C ASN A 148 -5.94 8.66 15.90
N ILE A 149 -6.62 8.97 14.80
CA ILE A 149 -6.43 10.22 14.05
C ILE A 149 -7.70 11.05 14.21
N ALA A 150 -7.57 12.24 14.80
CA ALA A 150 -8.71 13.04 15.25
C ALA A 150 -9.74 13.38 14.16
N ALA A 151 -9.31 13.43 12.89
CA ALA A 151 -10.20 13.70 11.76
C ALA A 151 -11.11 12.52 11.41
N CYS A 152 -10.73 11.29 11.78
CA CYS A 152 -11.57 10.10 11.64
C CYS A 152 -11.66 9.38 13.01
N PRO A 153 -12.39 9.96 13.98
CA PRO A 153 -12.38 9.50 15.38
C PRO A 153 -12.96 8.11 15.58
N TYR A 154 -13.67 7.55 14.60
CA TYR A 154 -14.21 6.19 14.67
C TYR A 154 -13.29 5.14 14.05
N LEU A 155 -12.19 5.53 13.40
CA LEU A 155 -11.18 4.59 12.92
C LEU A 155 -10.09 4.42 13.97
N GLN A 156 -10.02 3.21 14.55
CA GLN A 156 -8.93 2.80 15.43
C GLN A 156 -7.86 2.08 14.63
N PHE A 157 -6.61 2.53 14.75
CA PHE A 157 -5.46 1.97 14.02
C PHE A 157 -4.55 1.20 14.96
N ARG A 158 -4.01 0.07 14.51
CA ARG A 158 -2.94 -0.68 15.19
C ARG A 158 -1.87 -1.03 14.19
N ALA A 159 -0.62 -0.72 14.53
CA ALA A 159 0.53 -1.09 13.74
C ALA A 159 0.99 -2.51 14.08
N ILE A 160 1.08 -3.36 13.06
CA ILE A 160 1.54 -4.74 13.19
C ILE A 160 2.91 -4.81 12.52
N PRO A 161 4.02 -5.00 13.26
CA PRO A 161 5.34 -5.13 12.67
C PRO A 161 5.39 -6.27 11.66
N LEU A 162 5.94 -6.03 10.47
CA LEU A 162 6.11 -7.03 9.43
C LEU A 162 7.59 -7.24 9.13
N VAL A 163 7.91 -8.43 8.62
CA VAL A 163 9.25 -8.73 8.08
C VAL A 163 9.26 -8.37 6.61
N SER A 164 9.91 -7.26 6.28
CA SER A 164 10.17 -6.81 4.91
C SER A 164 11.50 -6.05 4.85
N ASN A 165 12.08 -5.93 3.65
CA ASN A 165 13.36 -5.26 3.46
C ASN A 165 13.20 -3.74 3.45
N ALA A 166 14.05 -3.05 4.23
CA ALA A 166 14.22 -1.61 4.14
C ALA A 166 14.67 -1.19 2.73
N PRO A 167 14.35 0.04 2.28
CA PRO A 167 14.63 0.48 0.92
C PRO A 167 16.14 0.53 0.62
N PRO A 168 16.52 0.52 -0.67
CA PRO A 168 17.92 0.56 -1.11
C PRO A 168 18.82 1.61 -0.49
N TYR A 169 18.27 2.77 -0.12
CA TYR A 169 19.01 3.90 0.43
C TYR A 169 19.12 3.85 1.96
N SER A 170 18.36 2.99 2.63
CA SER A 170 18.35 2.88 4.08
C SER A 170 19.69 2.30 4.57
N PRO A 171 20.25 2.82 5.67
CA PRO A 171 21.39 2.21 6.34
C PRO A 171 21.14 0.76 6.79
N ASN A 172 19.87 0.36 6.93
CA ASN A 172 19.46 -0.98 7.39
C ASN A 172 19.19 -1.98 6.24
N ARG A 173 19.47 -1.61 4.98
CA ARG A 173 19.21 -2.48 3.83
C ARG A 173 19.86 -3.86 3.99
N GLY A 174 19.07 -4.91 3.83
CA GLY A 174 19.53 -6.31 3.96
C GLY A 174 19.63 -6.80 5.41
N ASN A 175 19.22 -5.99 6.38
CA ASN A 175 19.11 -6.35 7.79
C ASN A 175 17.77 -5.87 8.37
N PRO A 176 16.62 -6.47 7.96
CA PRO A 176 15.28 -6.05 8.39
C PRO A 176 15.18 -5.87 9.91
N GLN A 177 14.71 -4.70 10.34
CA GLN A 177 14.46 -4.38 11.74
C GLN A 177 12.95 -4.19 11.98
N PRO A 178 12.45 -4.49 13.20
CA PRO A 178 11.09 -4.12 13.59
C PRO A 178 10.84 -2.62 13.40
N GLY A 179 9.76 -2.30 12.70
CA GLY A 179 9.36 -0.92 12.41
C GLY A 179 9.85 -0.37 11.07
N ASP A 180 10.73 -1.07 10.34
CA ASP A 180 11.06 -0.70 8.95
C ASP A 180 9.83 -0.85 8.04
N THR A 181 8.97 -1.82 8.34
CA THR A 181 7.69 -2.04 7.65
C THR A 181 6.63 -2.47 8.67
N ILE A 182 5.43 -1.92 8.52
CA ILE A 182 4.25 -2.29 9.32
C ILE A 182 3.06 -2.61 8.40
N GLY A 183 2.20 -3.50 8.85
CA GLY A 183 0.82 -3.60 8.41
C GLY A 183 -0.08 -2.77 9.33
N LEU A 184 -1.29 -2.47 8.87
CA LEU A 184 -2.30 -1.78 9.66
C LEU A 184 -3.49 -2.71 9.88
N PHE A 185 -3.85 -2.93 11.14
CA PHE A 185 -5.19 -3.40 11.50
C PHE A 185 -6.04 -2.18 11.85
N ILE A 186 -7.15 -2.00 11.14
CA ILE A 186 -8.01 -0.82 11.28
C ILE A 186 -9.42 -1.30 11.58
N GLU A 187 -10.02 -0.73 12.62
CA GLU A 187 -11.37 -1.07 13.08
C GLU A 187 -12.26 0.18 13.08
N ASP A 188 -13.49 0.05 12.55
CA ASP A 188 -14.54 1.05 12.72
C ASP A 188 -15.25 0.80 14.05
N LEU A 189 -15.02 1.66 15.03
CA LEU A 189 -15.57 1.51 16.38
C LEU A 189 -17.10 1.55 16.45
N ARG A 190 -17.78 1.98 15.37
CA ARG A 190 -19.25 2.03 15.32
C ARG A 190 -19.85 0.68 14.95
N SER A 191 -19.23 -0.02 14.01
CA SER A 191 -19.74 -1.30 13.46
C SER A 191 -18.96 -2.52 13.94
N GLY A 192 -17.74 -2.33 14.43
CA GLY A 192 -16.76 -3.40 14.66
C GLY A 192 -16.16 -3.95 13.36
N ALA A 193 -16.49 -3.36 12.20
CA ALA A 193 -15.97 -3.81 10.92
C ALA A 193 -14.49 -3.47 10.79
N SER A 194 -13.70 -4.39 10.25
CA SER A 194 -12.24 -4.31 10.31
C SER A 194 -11.54 -4.72 9.01
N VAL A 195 -10.40 -4.07 8.75
CA VAL A 195 -9.50 -4.39 7.64
C VAL A 195 -8.09 -4.61 8.15
N PHE A 196 -7.42 -5.63 7.59
CA PHE A 196 -5.97 -5.79 7.71
C PHE A 196 -5.32 -5.42 6.38
N TYR A 197 -4.55 -4.34 6.39
CA TYR A 197 -3.84 -3.78 5.24
C TYR A 197 -2.34 -4.03 5.36
N ALA A 198 -1.80 -4.85 4.45
CA ALA A 198 -0.39 -5.22 4.40
C ALA A 198 0.08 -5.31 2.94
N PRO A 199 0.36 -4.18 2.27
CA PRO A 199 0.71 -4.14 0.84
C PRO A 199 2.11 -4.71 0.54
N GLY A 200 3.00 -4.72 1.54
CA GLY A 200 4.29 -5.41 1.49
C GLY A 200 4.36 -6.47 2.58
N LEU A 201 4.37 -7.75 2.20
CA LEU A 201 4.31 -8.88 3.13
C LEU A 201 5.24 -10.00 2.66
N GLY A 202 6.44 -10.08 3.24
CA GLY A 202 7.44 -11.08 2.88
C GLY A 202 7.25 -12.43 3.55
N GLN A 203 6.62 -12.43 4.72
CA GLN A 203 6.37 -13.64 5.51
C GLN A 203 5.05 -13.50 6.27
N VAL A 204 4.36 -14.63 6.44
CA VAL A 204 3.18 -14.76 7.27
C VAL A 204 3.53 -15.69 8.44
N ASP A 205 3.70 -15.12 9.64
CA ASP A 205 3.91 -15.89 10.87
C ASP A 205 2.61 -16.06 11.67
N ALA A 206 2.69 -16.75 12.81
CA ALA A 206 1.53 -17.00 13.67
C ALA A 206 0.87 -15.72 14.18
N GLU A 207 1.63 -14.65 14.35
CA GLU A 207 1.10 -13.39 14.83
C GLU A 207 0.32 -12.67 13.73
N VAL A 208 0.92 -12.53 12.54
CA VAL A 208 0.26 -11.96 11.36
C VAL A 208 -1.03 -12.73 11.05
N LEU A 209 -0.99 -14.07 11.10
CA LEU A 209 -2.18 -14.90 10.93
C LEU A 209 -3.28 -14.57 11.94
N SER A 210 -2.93 -14.33 13.21
CA SER A 210 -3.91 -14.00 14.25
C SER A 210 -4.63 -12.68 13.98
N TRP A 211 -3.92 -11.68 13.42
CA TRP A 211 -4.51 -10.40 13.02
C TRP A 211 -5.36 -10.52 11.76
N MET A 212 -4.91 -11.30 10.78
CA MET A 212 -5.71 -11.62 9.60
C MET A 212 -7.03 -12.32 9.99
N GLN A 213 -7.02 -13.20 11.00
CA GLN A 213 -8.23 -13.91 11.43
C GLN A 213 -9.28 -12.98 12.04
N ARG A 214 -8.83 -11.92 12.71
CA ARG A 214 -9.69 -10.90 13.32
C ARG A 214 -10.36 -10.01 12.29
N ALA A 215 -9.70 -9.74 11.16
CA ALA A 215 -10.19 -8.84 10.14
C ALA A 215 -11.43 -9.39 9.41
N ASP A 216 -12.28 -8.49 8.90
CA ASP A 216 -13.36 -8.81 7.97
C ASP A 216 -12.91 -8.70 6.51
N CYS A 217 -11.96 -7.81 6.23
CA CYS A 217 -11.33 -7.63 4.94
C CYS A 217 -9.81 -7.77 5.03
N LEU A 218 -9.23 -8.52 4.11
CA LEU A 218 -7.78 -8.67 3.94
C LEU A 218 -7.37 -7.94 2.66
N LEU A 219 -6.57 -6.89 2.79
CA LEU A 219 -6.01 -6.13 1.67
C LEU A 219 -4.49 -6.32 1.68
N LEU A 220 -4.01 -7.30 0.92
CA LEU A 220 -2.69 -7.91 1.08
C LEU A 220 -1.80 -7.74 -0.16
N ASP A 221 -0.51 -7.96 0.05
CA ASP A 221 0.52 -8.02 -0.98
C ASP A 221 0.15 -8.95 -2.15
N GLY A 222 0.11 -8.35 -3.34
CA GLY A 222 -0.18 -8.96 -4.63
C GLY A 222 0.99 -8.83 -5.61
N THR A 223 2.22 -8.59 -5.13
CA THR A 223 3.34 -8.14 -5.97
C THR A 223 3.66 -9.13 -7.09
N LEU A 224 3.95 -10.40 -6.77
CA LEU A 224 4.42 -11.39 -7.75
C LEU A 224 3.66 -12.70 -7.70
N TRP A 225 3.31 -13.25 -8.86
CA TRP A 225 2.66 -14.56 -8.92
C TRP A 225 3.60 -15.67 -8.49
N ARG A 226 4.86 -15.59 -8.92
CA ARG A 226 5.93 -16.57 -8.64
C ARG A 226 7.16 -15.86 -8.09
N ASP A 227 7.96 -16.59 -7.31
CA ASP A 227 9.14 -16.01 -6.64
C ASP A 227 10.20 -15.51 -7.63
N ASP A 228 10.37 -16.20 -8.77
CA ASP A 228 11.34 -15.90 -9.81
C ASP A 228 10.77 -15.07 -10.98
N GLU A 229 9.61 -14.42 -10.78
CA GLU A 229 8.87 -13.74 -11.85
C GLU A 229 9.70 -12.70 -12.61
N MET A 230 10.55 -11.95 -11.90
CA MET A 230 11.43 -10.95 -12.49
C MET A 230 12.46 -11.56 -13.46
N ARG A 231 12.93 -12.78 -13.15
CA ARG A 231 13.86 -13.54 -14.00
C ARG A 231 13.14 -14.10 -15.22
N VAL A 232 11.97 -14.72 -15.00
CA VAL A 232 11.13 -15.29 -16.07
C VAL A 232 10.69 -14.21 -17.07
N CYS A 233 10.42 -12.99 -16.58
CA CYS A 233 10.04 -11.86 -17.42
C CYS A 233 11.24 -11.07 -17.96
N GLU A 234 12.48 -11.49 -17.67
CA GLU A 234 13.73 -10.86 -18.14
C GLU A 234 13.87 -9.36 -17.77
N VAL A 235 13.31 -8.95 -16.64
CA VAL A 235 13.31 -7.55 -16.18
C VAL A 235 14.09 -7.33 -14.88
N GLY A 236 14.67 -8.39 -14.31
CA GLY A 236 15.48 -8.33 -13.12
C GLY A 236 16.05 -9.68 -12.71
N GLN A 237 16.90 -9.67 -11.69
CA GLN A 237 17.54 -10.88 -11.15
C GLN A 237 17.07 -11.24 -9.73
N SER A 238 16.38 -10.32 -9.05
CA SER A 238 15.91 -10.53 -7.68
C SER A 238 14.74 -11.51 -7.62
N LEU A 239 14.71 -12.33 -6.59
CA LEU A 239 13.54 -13.11 -6.19
C LEU A 239 12.55 -12.24 -5.40
N GLY A 240 11.28 -12.62 -5.39
CA GLY A 240 10.25 -11.98 -4.58
C GLY A 240 10.61 -11.95 -3.10
N ARG A 241 11.06 -13.08 -2.56
CA ARG A 241 11.53 -13.18 -1.17
C ARG A 241 12.73 -12.27 -0.87
N GLU A 242 13.63 -12.08 -1.83
CA GLU A 242 14.75 -11.14 -1.69
C GLU A 242 14.29 -9.68 -1.69
N MET A 243 13.14 -9.39 -2.31
CA MET A 243 12.50 -8.08 -2.28
C MET A 243 11.55 -7.90 -1.08
N GLY A 244 11.34 -8.93 -0.26
CA GLY A 244 10.41 -8.88 0.88
C GLY A 244 8.96 -9.10 0.49
N HIS A 245 8.69 -9.82 -0.60
CA HIS A 245 7.33 -10.13 -1.08
C HIS A 245 7.08 -11.64 -1.13
N LEU A 246 5.99 -12.09 -0.49
CA LEU A 246 5.53 -13.47 -0.58
C LEU A 246 4.85 -13.69 -1.94
N PRO A 247 5.33 -14.63 -2.78
CA PRO A 247 4.67 -14.91 -4.05
C PRO A 247 3.26 -15.48 -3.83
N GLN A 248 2.35 -15.25 -4.78
CA GLN A 248 0.99 -15.79 -4.64
C GLN A 248 0.94 -17.31 -4.78
N SER A 249 1.68 -17.87 -5.73
CA SER A 249 1.69 -19.29 -6.05
C SER A 249 2.88 -20.03 -5.45
N GLY A 250 2.80 -21.37 -5.46
CA GLY A 250 3.82 -22.26 -4.91
C GLY A 250 3.63 -22.56 -3.42
N PRO A 251 4.42 -23.51 -2.87
CA PRO A 251 4.30 -23.94 -1.49
C PRO A 251 4.50 -22.79 -0.49
N GLY A 252 3.55 -22.64 0.44
CA GLY A 252 3.52 -21.56 1.42
C GLY A 252 3.31 -20.18 0.83
N GLY A 253 2.87 -20.08 -0.43
CA GLY A 253 2.51 -18.82 -1.08
C GLY A 253 1.20 -18.23 -0.54
N MET A 254 0.92 -16.98 -0.91
CA MET A 254 -0.27 -16.26 -0.43
C MET A 254 -1.58 -17.03 -0.69
N LEU A 255 -1.68 -17.76 -1.79
CA LEU A 255 -2.89 -18.53 -2.09
C LEU A 255 -3.14 -19.70 -1.13
N GLU A 256 -2.09 -20.35 -0.64
CA GLU A 256 -2.20 -21.42 0.36
C GLU A 256 -2.54 -20.82 1.73
N VAL A 257 -1.93 -19.69 2.09
CA VAL A 257 -2.28 -18.94 3.30
C VAL A 257 -3.77 -18.58 3.29
N LEU A 258 -4.27 -18.05 2.17
CA LEU A 258 -5.65 -17.59 2.05
C LEU A 258 -6.71 -18.70 2.03
N GLU A 259 -6.33 -19.98 1.86
CA GLU A 259 -7.25 -21.12 2.01
C GLU A 259 -7.79 -21.23 3.46
N GLY A 260 -7.07 -20.70 4.45
CA GLY A 260 -7.51 -20.62 5.84
C GLY A 260 -8.58 -19.55 6.11
N PHE A 261 -8.94 -18.71 5.13
CA PHE A 261 -9.74 -17.49 5.32
C PHE A 261 -11.01 -17.49 4.47
N ASN A 262 -11.98 -18.31 4.87
CA ASN A 262 -13.24 -18.47 4.14
C ASN A 262 -14.26 -17.36 4.42
N ARG A 263 -14.14 -16.65 5.54
CA ARG A 263 -15.08 -15.60 5.96
C ARG A 263 -14.75 -14.24 5.35
N GLN A 264 -13.46 -13.96 5.23
CA GLN A 264 -12.96 -12.63 4.91
C GLN A 264 -13.14 -12.31 3.42
N ARG A 265 -13.43 -11.04 3.14
CA ARG A 265 -13.18 -10.46 1.82
C ARG A 265 -11.67 -10.43 1.59
N LYS A 266 -11.20 -10.90 0.45
CA LYS A 266 -9.77 -11.05 0.14
C LYS A 266 -9.46 -10.23 -1.09
N VAL A 267 -8.53 -9.28 -0.97
CA VAL A 267 -8.15 -8.37 -2.05
C VAL A 267 -6.63 -8.30 -2.12
N LEU A 268 -6.06 -8.54 -3.30
CA LEU A 268 -4.64 -8.35 -3.58
C LEU A 268 -4.40 -6.94 -4.12
N ILE A 269 -3.40 -6.24 -3.59
CA ILE A 269 -2.97 -4.88 -3.98
C ILE A 269 -1.45 -4.84 -4.12
N HIS A 270 -0.87 -3.72 -4.55
CA HIS A 270 0.58 -3.57 -4.73
C HIS A 270 1.09 -4.60 -5.76
N ILE A 271 0.48 -4.61 -6.95
CA ILE A 271 0.70 -5.64 -7.97
C ILE A 271 1.79 -5.21 -8.94
N ASN A 272 2.84 -6.02 -9.13
CA ASN A 272 3.93 -5.66 -10.04
C ASN A 272 3.48 -5.77 -11.50
N ASN A 273 4.10 -4.96 -12.37
CA ASN A 273 3.78 -4.93 -13.80
C ASN A 273 4.07 -6.24 -14.56
N THR A 274 4.79 -7.18 -13.95
CA THR A 274 5.09 -8.53 -14.48
C THR A 274 4.03 -9.56 -14.11
N ASN A 275 3.17 -9.28 -13.13
CA ASN A 275 2.29 -10.27 -12.55
C ASN A 275 1.12 -10.60 -13.49
N PRO A 276 0.96 -11.87 -13.93
CA PRO A 276 -0.07 -12.28 -14.89
C PRO A 276 -1.50 -11.98 -14.43
N ILE A 277 -1.76 -11.76 -13.14
CA ILE A 277 -3.12 -11.44 -12.65
C ILE A 277 -3.66 -10.09 -13.14
N LEU A 278 -2.79 -9.25 -13.73
CA LEU A 278 -3.16 -8.01 -14.40
C LEU A 278 -3.86 -8.26 -15.74
N ASP A 279 -3.56 -9.37 -16.41
CA ASP A 279 -4.24 -9.85 -17.61
C ASP A 279 -5.59 -10.47 -17.19
N GLU A 280 -6.69 -9.78 -17.52
CA GLU A 280 -8.04 -10.19 -17.11
C GLU A 280 -8.46 -11.54 -17.70
N ASP A 281 -7.82 -12.00 -18.78
CA ASP A 281 -8.12 -13.26 -19.45
C ASP A 281 -7.11 -14.38 -19.09
N SER A 282 -6.18 -14.12 -18.17
CA SER A 282 -5.17 -15.11 -17.74
C SER A 282 -5.75 -16.25 -16.89
N ALA A 283 -5.07 -17.40 -16.91
CA ALA A 283 -5.42 -18.55 -16.06
C ALA A 283 -5.21 -18.24 -14.58
N GLU A 284 -4.19 -17.44 -14.26
CA GLU A 284 -3.86 -16.94 -12.94
C GLU A 284 -4.99 -16.05 -12.40
N ARG A 285 -5.49 -15.10 -13.20
CA ARG A 285 -6.66 -14.28 -12.84
C ARG A 285 -7.90 -15.14 -12.61
N ALA A 286 -8.19 -16.07 -13.52
CA ALA A 286 -9.33 -16.98 -13.37
C ALA A 286 -9.23 -17.88 -12.12
N LEU A 287 -8.01 -18.23 -11.68
CA LEU A 287 -7.80 -18.98 -10.44
C LEU A 287 -8.13 -18.14 -9.20
N LEU A 288 -7.78 -16.86 -9.19
CA LEU A 288 -8.16 -15.94 -8.11
C LEU A 288 -9.68 -15.81 -8.01
N ASP A 289 -10.37 -15.63 -9.14
CA ASP A 289 -11.84 -15.53 -9.17
C ASP A 289 -12.50 -16.79 -8.60
N ARG A 290 -12.00 -17.99 -8.98
CA ARG A 290 -12.48 -19.27 -8.42
C ARG A 290 -12.27 -19.41 -6.91
N ARG A 291 -11.26 -18.74 -6.36
CA ARG A 291 -10.93 -18.73 -4.93
C ARG A 291 -11.58 -17.56 -4.17
N GLY A 292 -12.37 -16.73 -4.85
CA GLY A 292 -12.99 -15.54 -4.25
C GLY A 292 -11.96 -14.53 -3.75
N ILE A 293 -10.86 -14.37 -4.51
CA ILE A 293 -9.80 -13.40 -4.23
C ILE A 293 -9.87 -12.32 -5.30
N GLU A 294 -10.13 -11.09 -4.88
CA GLU A 294 -10.23 -9.93 -5.76
C GLU A 294 -8.83 -9.37 -6.08
N VAL A 295 -8.72 -8.72 -7.22
CA VAL A 295 -7.51 -8.01 -7.65
C VAL A 295 -7.84 -6.53 -7.69
N ALA A 296 -7.14 -5.74 -6.86
CA ALA A 296 -7.37 -4.31 -6.78
C ALA A 296 -7.14 -3.60 -8.13
N TYR A 297 -7.86 -2.51 -8.30
CA TYR A 297 -7.72 -1.59 -9.42
C TYR A 297 -7.85 -0.16 -8.91
N ASP A 298 -7.25 0.77 -9.64
CA ASP A 298 -7.31 2.20 -9.30
C ASP A 298 -8.77 2.66 -9.35
N GLY A 299 -9.23 3.24 -8.25
CA GLY A 299 -10.61 3.66 -8.07
C GLY A 299 -11.57 2.58 -7.56
N MET A 300 -11.06 1.44 -7.09
CA MET A 300 -11.85 0.48 -6.34
C MET A 300 -12.30 1.08 -5.00
N ASP A 301 -13.60 0.99 -4.70
CA ASP A 301 -14.16 1.33 -3.40
C ASP A 301 -14.47 0.05 -2.60
N ILE A 302 -14.03 0.04 -1.35
CA ILE A 302 -14.35 -0.99 -0.35
C ILE A 302 -15.06 -0.27 0.79
N VAL A 303 -16.28 -0.71 1.09
CA VAL A 303 -17.08 -0.18 2.21
C VAL A 303 -17.31 -1.34 3.19
N LEU A 304 -16.96 -1.09 4.46
CA LEU A 304 -17.09 -2.02 5.58
C LEU A 304 -17.96 -1.41 6.68
#